data_AF-A0A1Y1QSB0-F1
#
_entry.id   AF-A0A1Y1QSB0-F1
#
_cell.length_a   1.000
_cell.length_b   1.000
_cell.length_c   1.000
_cell.angle_alpha   90.00
_cell.angle_beta   90.00
_cell.angle_gamma   90.00
#
_symmetry.space_group_name_H-M   'P 1'
#
loop_
_entity.id
_entity.type
_entity.pdbx_description
1 polymer ?
#
loop_
_entity_poly.entity_id
_entity_poly.type
_entity_poly.pdbx_seq_one_letter_code
_entity_poly.pdbx_strand_id
1 'polypeptide(L)'
;MPPTTTRAADNRDTVKAKIQEMNQLAQDADAKMREALQARNQASATVWRERRDYYNAEVKRLTDWLNAPPAAAPDTASANAFIIAVADTFNASGNQDVAHNAILKELLEGQYSAARISATDSKAAAYKIIRENNSSPLYWIRNQTQAEDMYNRLPPISDAEKRRFPRLNLNGRRMGQTFFIRDFMQIYSKGDLTIGNVVTVDDTVYASFAQDFDKLVNSINAYQQQRGRTHRVFPFLRMAHRDAFQLIPDRTADGIDRFGGAIMSNVSISGNVIYSDGALQGIFASDGAFRNLHIRNNHVQIGGQHTISISGMLSGSIMGNTDIQNQPLAADKIALYPLRLGGGANIYITGFKNKASLNPADSRYYQYDAILGVSPARDFRQQVQARGRCYRAVDMLELHGLLKRQNPQTPAQWQALMDTLVQQGFAQAA
;
A
#
# COMPACT_ATOMS: atom_id res chain seq x y z
N MET A 1 7.98 40.94 13.61
CA MET A 1 6.93 39.90 13.48
C MET A 1 6.49 39.88 12.02
N PRO A 2 6.71 38.80 11.25
CA PRO A 2 6.09 38.68 9.94
C PRO A 2 4.64 38.19 10.09
N PRO A 3 3.76 38.52 9.13
CA PRO A 3 2.32 38.37 9.28
C PRO A 3 1.85 36.93 9.08
N THR A 4 0.85 36.56 9.86
CA THR A 4 0.05 35.34 9.80
C THR A 4 -0.64 35.26 8.44
N THR A 5 -0.16 34.41 7.53
CA THR A 5 -0.88 34.10 6.28
C THR A 5 -1.97 33.06 6.50
N THR A 6 -3.09 33.32 5.86
CA THR A 6 -4.37 32.62 5.87
C THR A 6 -4.29 31.24 5.20
N ARG A 7 -4.25 30.18 6.01
CA ARG A 7 -4.13 28.74 5.65
C ARG A 7 -5.18 28.16 4.68
N ALA A 8 -6.23 28.91 4.33
CA ALA A 8 -7.23 28.49 3.34
C ALA A 8 -6.75 28.69 1.88
N ALA A 9 -5.79 29.59 1.65
CA ALA A 9 -5.23 29.84 0.32
C ALA A 9 -4.32 28.69 -0.16
N ASP A 10 -3.47 28.16 0.73
CA ASP A 10 -2.47 27.12 0.42
C ASP A 10 -3.06 25.82 -0.17
N ASN A 11 -4.28 25.46 0.23
CA ASN A 11 -4.96 24.25 -0.26
C ASN A 11 -5.62 24.46 -1.63
N ARG A 12 -6.09 25.69 -1.94
CA ARG A 12 -6.65 26.01 -3.25
C ARG A 12 -5.58 26.10 -4.32
N ASP A 13 -4.40 26.62 -3.99
CA ASP A 13 -3.28 26.68 -4.92
C ASP A 13 -2.74 25.28 -5.23
N THR A 14 -2.73 24.38 -4.24
CA THR A 14 -2.45 22.95 -4.44
C THR A 14 -3.47 22.31 -5.40
N VAL A 15 -4.77 22.62 -5.24
CA VAL A 15 -5.82 22.10 -6.13
C VAL A 15 -5.69 22.68 -7.54
N LYS A 16 -5.35 23.97 -7.70
CA LYS A 16 -5.07 24.57 -9.01
C LYS A 16 -3.89 23.88 -9.71
N ALA A 17 -2.80 23.60 -8.98
CA ALA A 17 -1.67 22.85 -9.52
C ALA A 17 -2.09 21.44 -9.97
N LYS A 18 -2.95 20.76 -9.19
CA LYS A 18 -3.49 19.46 -9.58
C LYS A 18 -4.39 19.53 -10.82
N ILE A 19 -5.19 20.58 -10.97
CA ILE A 19 -5.98 20.81 -12.19
C ILE A 19 -5.07 20.97 -13.42
N GLN A 20 -3.98 21.72 -13.28
CA GLN A 20 -3.00 21.88 -14.37
C GLN A 20 -2.37 20.53 -14.75
N GLU A 21 -1.98 19.73 -13.75
CA GLU A 21 -1.47 18.38 -13.97
C GLU A 21 -2.49 17.49 -14.69
N MET A 22 -3.75 17.46 -14.24
CA MET A 22 -4.80 16.64 -14.87
C MET A 22 -5.14 17.11 -16.28
N ASN A 23 -5.12 18.42 -16.55
CA ASN A 23 -5.26 18.95 -17.90
C ASN A 23 -4.12 18.48 -18.82
N GLN A 24 -2.88 18.47 -18.34
CA GLN A 24 -1.75 17.96 -19.11
C GLN A 24 -1.93 16.46 -19.41
N LEU A 25 -2.31 15.66 -18.41
CA LEU A 25 -2.59 14.23 -18.62
C LEU A 25 -3.76 13.99 -19.59
N ALA A 26 -4.80 14.82 -19.56
CA ALA A 26 -5.90 14.75 -20.53
C ALA A 26 -5.42 15.01 -21.97
N GLN A 27 -4.55 16.00 -22.15
CA GLN A 27 -3.94 16.30 -23.45
C GLN A 27 -3.05 15.16 -23.94
N ASP A 28 -2.21 14.61 -23.06
CA ASP A 28 -1.34 13.49 -23.37
C ASP A 28 -2.14 12.23 -23.72
N ALA A 29 -3.22 11.94 -22.97
CA ALA A 29 -4.12 10.82 -23.25
C ALA A 29 -4.85 11.00 -24.59
N ASP A 30 -5.28 12.23 -24.93
CA ASP A 30 -5.90 12.52 -26.22
C ASP A 30 -4.90 12.36 -27.39
N ALA A 31 -3.64 12.78 -27.20
CA ALA A 31 -2.56 12.53 -28.17
C ALA A 31 -2.34 11.02 -28.37
N LYS A 32 -2.26 10.25 -27.29
CA LYS A 32 -2.12 8.78 -27.33
C LYS A 32 -3.32 8.08 -27.96
N MET A 33 -4.54 8.57 -27.71
CA MET A 33 -5.74 8.10 -28.39
C MET A 33 -5.64 8.32 -29.90
N ARG A 34 -5.20 9.51 -30.34
CA ARG A 34 -5.01 9.82 -31.76
C ARG A 34 -3.93 8.95 -32.41
N GLU A 35 -2.79 8.75 -31.75
CA GLU A 35 -1.75 7.81 -32.21
C GLU A 35 -2.31 6.39 -32.37
N ALA A 36 -3.10 5.90 -31.40
CA ALA A 36 -3.72 4.58 -31.46
C ALA A 36 -4.72 4.46 -32.63
N LEU A 37 -5.51 5.51 -32.90
CA LEU A 37 -6.44 5.54 -34.04
C LEU A 37 -5.69 5.54 -35.38
N GLN A 38 -4.59 6.29 -35.51
CA GLN A 38 -3.74 6.28 -36.71
C GLN A 38 -3.14 4.89 -36.95
N ALA A 39 -2.75 4.20 -35.88
CA ALA A 39 -2.28 2.81 -35.92
C ALA A 39 -3.41 1.78 -36.11
N ARG A 40 -4.67 2.21 -36.32
CA ARG A 40 -5.86 1.36 -36.45
C ARG A 40 -6.07 0.42 -35.26
N ASN A 41 -5.66 0.85 -34.06
CA ASN A 41 -5.73 0.09 -32.82
C ASN A 41 -6.91 0.56 -31.95
N GLN A 42 -8.12 0.11 -32.33
CA GLN A 42 -9.36 0.58 -31.71
C GLN A 42 -9.44 0.33 -30.20
N ALA A 43 -8.94 -0.82 -29.72
CA ALA A 43 -8.98 -1.14 -28.29
C ALA A 43 -8.09 -0.19 -27.47
N SER A 44 -6.88 0.11 -27.95
CA SER A 44 -6.02 1.08 -27.27
C SER A 44 -6.62 2.49 -27.31
N ALA A 45 -7.26 2.86 -28.43
CA ALA A 45 -7.97 4.13 -28.52
C ALA A 45 -9.12 4.23 -27.51
N THR A 46 -9.87 3.14 -27.26
CA THR A 46 -10.91 3.10 -26.22
C THR A 46 -10.31 3.33 -24.83
N VAL A 47 -9.22 2.65 -24.47
CA VAL A 47 -8.56 2.83 -23.15
C VAL A 47 -8.07 4.27 -22.97
N TRP A 48 -7.44 4.86 -23.99
CA TRP A 48 -6.97 6.25 -23.90
C TRP A 48 -8.11 7.25 -23.85
N ARG A 49 -9.23 6.96 -24.52
CA ARG A 49 -10.46 7.77 -24.41
C ARG A 49 -11.01 7.74 -22.98
N GLU A 50 -11.14 6.56 -22.38
CA GLU A 50 -11.61 6.42 -21.00
C GLU A 50 -10.72 7.18 -20.01
N ARG A 51 -9.39 7.12 -20.18
CA ARG A 51 -8.43 7.89 -19.38
C ARG A 51 -8.60 9.40 -19.55
N ARG A 52 -8.68 9.87 -20.80
CA ARG A 52 -8.92 11.30 -21.11
C ARG A 52 -10.23 11.77 -20.49
N ASP A 53 -11.31 11.00 -20.65
CA ASP A 53 -12.63 11.35 -20.15
C ASP A 53 -12.63 11.36 -18.61
N TYR A 54 -11.88 10.47 -17.95
CA TYR A 54 -11.63 10.54 -16.51
C TYR A 54 -10.87 11.82 -16.13
N TYR A 55 -9.74 12.13 -16.78
CA TYR A 55 -8.96 13.34 -16.44
C TYR A 55 -9.80 14.60 -16.61
N ASN A 56 -10.62 14.68 -17.66
CA ASN A 56 -11.57 15.76 -17.87
C ASN A 56 -12.64 15.81 -16.78
N ALA A 57 -13.18 14.67 -16.37
CA ALA A 57 -14.15 14.59 -15.27
C ALA A 57 -13.53 15.05 -13.94
N GLU A 58 -12.27 14.69 -13.68
CA GLU A 58 -11.54 15.10 -12.47
C GLU A 58 -11.18 16.58 -12.50
N VAL A 59 -10.72 17.12 -13.63
CA VAL A 59 -10.55 18.57 -13.85
C VAL A 59 -11.86 19.29 -13.56
N LYS A 60 -12.98 18.80 -14.12
CA LYS A 60 -14.30 19.38 -13.86
C LYS A 60 -14.64 19.32 -12.38
N ARG A 61 -14.45 18.17 -11.71
CA ARG A 61 -14.72 18.01 -10.27
C ARG A 61 -13.90 18.96 -9.40
N LEU A 62 -12.60 19.09 -9.67
CA LEU A 62 -11.70 19.99 -8.94
C LEU A 62 -12.01 21.46 -9.23
N THR A 63 -12.41 21.78 -10.46
CA THR A 63 -12.86 23.12 -10.87
C THR A 63 -14.19 23.47 -10.19
N ASP A 64 -15.14 22.54 -10.18
CA ASP A 64 -16.41 22.69 -9.47
C ASP A 64 -16.16 22.86 -7.96
N TRP A 65 -15.21 22.13 -7.37
CA TRP A 65 -14.80 22.32 -5.97
C TRP A 65 -14.15 23.68 -5.72
N LEU A 66 -13.32 24.17 -6.66
CA LEU A 66 -12.73 25.51 -6.60
C LEU A 66 -13.76 26.62 -6.81
N ASN A 67 -14.88 26.35 -7.48
CA ASN A 67 -15.91 27.34 -7.76
C ASN A 67 -17.09 27.24 -6.79
N ALA A 68 -17.21 26.12 -6.06
CA ALA A 68 -18.25 25.94 -5.07
C ALA A 68 -18.08 26.96 -3.93
N PRO A 69 -19.15 27.69 -3.56
CA PRO A 69 -19.19 28.36 -2.27
C PRO A 69 -19.02 27.33 -1.14
N PRO A 70 -18.59 27.73 0.08
CA PRO A 70 -18.50 26.81 1.20
C PRO A 70 -19.82 26.06 1.34
N ALA A 71 -19.77 24.72 1.30
CA ALA A 71 -20.97 23.90 1.15
C ALA A 71 -22.00 24.23 2.23
N ALA A 72 -23.23 24.52 1.80
CA ALA A 72 -24.40 24.47 2.67
C ALA A 72 -24.57 23.03 3.18
N ALA A 73 -25.06 22.88 4.41
CA ALA A 73 -25.24 21.58 5.05
C ALA A 73 -26.11 20.65 4.18
N PRO A 74 -25.79 19.34 4.08
CA PRO A 74 -26.60 18.42 3.31
C PRO A 74 -27.98 18.27 3.96
N ASP A 75 -29.02 18.03 3.16
CA ASP A 75 -30.42 18.13 3.58
C ASP A 75 -31.17 16.78 3.44
N THR A 76 -30.55 15.68 3.87
CA THR A 76 -31.25 14.40 4.11
C THR A 76 -30.84 13.81 5.45
N ALA A 77 -31.83 13.54 6.33
CA ALA A 77 -31.60 13.22 7.74
C ALA A 77 -30.74 11.96 7.98
N SER A 78 -30.80 10.94 7.12
CA SER A 78 -30.03 9.70 7.26
C SER A 78 -28.59 9.81 6.73
N ALA A 79 -28.38 10.42 5.56
CA ALA A 79 -27.04 10.66 5.03
C ALA A 79 -26.24 11.61 5.93
N ASN A 80 -26.92 12.59 6.54
CA ASN A 80 -26.32 13.45 7.56
C ASN A 80 -25.87 12.65 8.79
N ALA A 81 -26.68 11.71 9.27
CA ALA A 81 -26.34 10.92 10.45
C ALA A 81 -25.07 10.09 10.23
N PHE A 82 -24.93 9.42 9.07
CA PHE A 82 -23.71 8.69 8.73
C PHE A 82 -22.48 9.60 8.68
N ILE A 83 -22.55 10.71 7.94
CA ILE A 83 -21.44 11.65 7.78
C ILE A 83 -20.98 12.21 9.13
N ILE A 84 -21.93 12.61 9.99
CA ILE A 84 -21.66 13.11 11.34
C ILE A 84 -20.97 12.04 12.18
N ALA A 85 -21.52 10.83 12.22
CA ALA A 85 -20.99 9.74 13.06
C ALA A 85 -19.55 9.35 12.65
N VAL A 86 -19.28 9.23 11.34
CA VAL A 86 -17.93 8.91 10.85
C VAL A 86 -16.96 10.06 11.15
N ALA A 87 -17.37 11.30 10.93
CA ALA A 87 -16.52 12.46 11.20
C ALA A 87 -16.15 12.59 12.69
N ASP A 88 -17.12 12.41 13.59
CA ASP A 88 -16.91 12.48 15.04
C ASP A 88 -15.99 11.35 15.52
N THR A 89 -16.22 10.12 15.06
CA THR A 89 -15.38 8.96 15.39
C THR A 89 -13.96 9.12 14.87
N PHE A 90 -13.81 9.60 13.62
CA PHE A 90 -12.51 9.87 13.03
C PHE A 90 -11.77 10.99 13.76
N ASN A 91 -12.45 12.08 14.14
CA ASN A 91 -11.82 13.16 14.88
C ASN A 91 -11.35 12.73 16.28
N ALA A 92 -12.10 11.85 16.94
CA ALA A 92 -11.74 11.34 18.26
C ALA A 92 -10.54 10.37 18.20
N SER A 93 -10.44 9.55 17.14
CA SER A 93 -9.41 8.51 17.01
C SER A 93 -8.18 8.94 16.20
N GLY A 94 -8.33 9.89 15.29
CA GLY A 94 -7.32 10.24 14.29
C GLY A 94 -7.00 9.12 13.28
N ASN A 95 -7.76 8.02 13.28
CA ASN A 95 -7.42 6.81 12.53
C ASN A 95 -8.13 6.74 11.17
N GLN A 96 -7.35 6.81 10.08
CA GLN A 96 -7.87 6.72 8.71
C GLN A 96 -8.62 5.41 8.45
N ASP A 97 -8.15 4.27 8.99
CA ASP A 97 -8.76 2.97 8.75
C ASP A 97 -10.18 2.90 9.29
N VAL A 98 -10.46 3.59 10.41
CA VAL A 98 -11.81 3.65 10.99
C VAL A 98 -12.76 4.36 10.03
N ALA A 99 -12.35 5.53 9.51
CA ALA A 99 -13.15 6.30 8.55
C ALA A 99 -13.33 5.53 7.24
N HIS A 100 -12.23 5.00 6.67
CA HIS A 100 -12.26 4.26 5.42
C HIS A 100 -13.11 3.00 5.51
N ASN A 101 -13.01 2.22 6.59
CA ASN A 101 -13.85 1.03 6.79
C ASN A 101 -15.34 1.36 6.91
N ALA A 102 -15.69 2.48 7.54
CA ALA A 102 -17.08 2.92 7.60
C ALA A 102 -17.63 3.31 6.22
N ILE A 103 -16.83 4.02 5.41
CA ILE A 103 -17.19 4.39 4.02
C ILE A 103 -17.30 3.14 3.14
N LEU A 104 -16.36 2.20 3.23
CA LEU A 104 -16.41 0.94 2.50
C LEU A 104 -17.71 0.18 2.84
N LYS A 105 -18.03 0.07 4.13
CA LYS A 105 -19.25 -0.60 4.59
C LYS A 105 -20.51 0.06 4.00
N GLU A 106 -20.63 1.38 4.11
CA GLU A 106 -21.77 2.14 3.57
C GLU A 106 -21.96 1.90 2.07
N LEU A 107 -20.87 1.95 1.29
CA LEU A 107 -20.93 1.72 -0.14
C LEU A 107 -21.30 0.28 -0.49
N LEU A 108 -20.72 -0.69 0.21
CA LEU A 108 -20.88 -2.12 -0.09
C LEU A 108 -22.20 -2.70 0.42
N GLU A 109 -22.82 -2.11 1.44
CA GLU A 109 -24.17 -2.45 1.90
C GLU A 109 -25.24 -1.68 1.12
N GLY A 110 -24.89 -0.50 0.58
CA GLY A 110 -25.74 0.34 -0.25
C GLY A 110 -25.58 0.06 -1.75
N GLN A 111 -24.93 1.01 -2.44
CA GLN A 111 -24.85 1.08 -3.91
C GLN A 111 -24.17 -0.13 -4.56
N TYR A 112 -23.19 -0.73 -3.88
CA TYR A 112 -22.39 -1.86 -4.36
C TYR A 112 -22.74 -3.18 -3.64
N SER A 113 -23.97 -3.27 -3.11
CA SER A 113 -24.50 -4.47 -2.48
C SER A 113 -24.78 -5.59 -3.46
N ALA A 114 -24.84 -6.83 -2.94
CA ALA A 114 -25.07 -8.03 -3.75
C ALA A 114 -26.40 -7.97 -4.52
N ALA A 115 -27.39 -7.25 -4.00
CA ALA A 115 -28.68 -7.05 -4.64
C ALA A 115 -28.66 -6.00 -5.77
N ARG A 116 -27.67 -5.09 -5.78
CA ARG A 116 -27.58 -3.98 -6.75
C ARG A 116 -26.52 -4.19 -7.82
N ILE A 117 -25.50 -5.00 -7.56
CA ILE A 117 -24.49 -5.36 -8.56
C ILE A 117 -24.98 -6.56 -9.38
N SER A 118 -24.77 -6.53 -10.68
CA SER A 118 -25.04 -7.69 -11.53
C SER A 118 -24.14 -8.86 -11.12
N ALA A 119 -24.68 -10.08 -11.15
CA ALA A 119 -23.87 -11.30 -10.99
C ALA A 119 -22.77 -11.43 -12.08
N THR A 120 -22.94 -10.73 -13.21
CA THR A 120 -21.97 -10.68 -14.32
C THR A 120 -21.03 -9.47 -14.24
N ASP A 121 -21.11 -8.62 -13.21
CA ASP A 121 -20.16 -7.53 -13.03
C ASP A 121 -18.75 -8.11 -12.82
N SER A 122 -17.83 -7.78 -13.70
CA SER A 122 -16.41 -8.14 -13.62
C SER A 122 -15.73 -7.78 -12.28
N LYS A 123 -16.30 -6.83 -11.51
CA LYS A 123 -15.79 -6.35 -10.21
C LYS A 123 -16.45 -7.04 -9.02
N ALA A 124 -17.45 -7.90 -9.25
CA ALA A 124 -18.25 -8.52 -8.18
C ALA A 124 -17.41 -9.31 -7.17
N ALA A 125 -16.32 -9.95 -7.62
CA ALA A 125 -15.39 -10.68 -6.75
C ALA A 125 -14.74 -9.77 -5.70
N ALA A 126 -14.24 -8.60 -6.12
CA ALA A 126 -13.64 -7.63 -5.22
C ALA A 126 -14.66 -7.08 -4.22
N TYR A 127 -15.88 -6.75 -4.67
CA TYR A 127 -16.94 -6.30 -3.75
C TYR A 127 -17.31 -7.37 -2.72
N LYS A 128 -17.43 -8.63 -3.16
CA LYS A 128 -17.77 -9.75 -2.28
C LYS A 128 -16.73 -9.93 -1.17
N ILE A 129 -15.45 -9.95 -1.52
CA ILE A 129 -14.36 -10.18 -0.57
C ILE A 129 -14.34 -9.10 0.51
N ILE A 130 -14.48 -7.82 0.11
CA ILE A 130 -14.47 -6.73 1.08
C ILE A 130 -15.72 -6.77 1.97
N ARG A 131 -16.89 -7.13 1.45
CA ARG A 131 -18.10 -7.30 2.29
C ARG A 131 -17.92 -8.35 3.38
N GLU A 132 -17.28 -9.47 3.05
CA GLU A 132 -17.05 -10.55 4.01
C GLU A 132 -16.02 -10.14 5.08
N ASN A 133 -15.02 -9.35 4.70
CA ASN A 133 -14.07 -8.74 5.62
C ASN A 133 -13.43 -7.49 5.00
N ASN A 134 -13.71 -6.31 5.58
CA ASN A 134 -13.27 -5.01 5.06
C ASN A 134 -11.75 -4.81 4.99
N SER A 135 -10.98 -5.70 5.63
CA SER A 135 -9.51 -5.70 5.63
C SER A 135 -8.91 -6.84 4.80
N SER A 136 -9.72 -7.66 4.13
CA SER A 136 -9.21 -8.78 3.35
C SER A 136 -8.54 -8.29 2.05
N PRO A 137 -7.36 -8.85 1.70
CA PRO A 137 -6.84 -8.77 0.35
C PRO A 137 -7.73 -9.55 -0.61
N LEU A 138 -7.55 -9.29 -1.90
CA LEU A 138 -8.14 -10.11 -2.95
C LEU A 138 -7.57 -11.55 -2.95
N TYR A 139 -6.27 -11.72 -2.65
CA TYR A 139 -5.61 -13.02 -2.54
C TYR A 139 -4.82 -13.18 -1.24
N TRP A 140 -5.00 -14.34 -0.59
CA TRP A 140 -4.21 -14.79 0.55
C TRP A 140 -3.25 -15.90 0.13
N ILE A 141 -1.95 -15.68 0.30
CA ILE A 141 -0.92 -16.68 0.02
C ILE A 141 -0.18 -17.02 1.31
N ARG A 142 -0.25 -18.27 1.76
CA ARG A 142 0.41 -18.76 2.98
C ARG A 142 1.56 -19.72 2.70
N ASN A 143 1.60 -20.31 1.52
CA ASN A 143 2.61 -21.28 1.11
C ASN A 143 2.70 -21.36 -0.42
N GLN A 144 3.69 -22.11 -0.90
CA GLN A 144 3.94 -22.33 -2.32
C GLN A 144 2.75 -22.93 -3.07
N THR A 145 2.04 -23.91 -2.47
CA THR A 145 0.87 -24.54 -3.09
C THR A 145 -0.24 -23.52 -3.38
N GLN A 146 -0.48 -22.58 -2.46
CA GLN A 146 -1.47 -21.51 -2.68
C GLN A 146 -1.01 -20.50 -3.73
N ALA A 147 0.29 -20.21 -3.82
CA ALA A 147 0.84 -19.36 -4.88
C ALA A 147 0.62 -19.98 -6.27
N GLU A 148 0.89 -21.28 -6.40
CA GLU A 148 0.71 -22.04 -7.64
C GLU A 148 -0.76 -22.18 -8.01
N ASP A 149 -1.62 -22.53 -7.05
CA ASP A 149 -3.06 -22.65 -7.25
C ASP A 149 -3.67 -21.33 -7.71
N MET A 150 -3.30 -20.21 -7.08
CA MET A 150 -3.70 -18.89 -7.54
C MET A 150 -3.24 -18.66 -8.98
N TYR A 151 -1.94 -18.81 -9.26
CA TYR A 151 -1.37 -18.60 -10.59
C TYR A 151 -2.08 -19.42 -11.68
N ASN A 152 -2.38 -20.69 -11.40
CA ASN A 152 -3.02 -21.60 -12.35
C ASN A 152 -4.48 -21.24 -12.63
N ARG A 153 -5.17 -20.57 -11.70
CA ARG A 153 -6.55 -20.07 -11.87
C ARG A 153 -6.63 -18.74 -12.61
N LEU A 154 -5.52 -18.00 -12.69
CA LEU A 154 -5.50 -16.71 -13.36
C LEU A 154 -5.62 -16.88 -14.89
N PRO A 155 -6.41 -16.04 -15.58
CA PRO A 155 -6.54 -16.12 -17.02
C PRO A 155 -5.24 -15.75 -17.75
N PRO A 156 -5.05 -16.22 -18.99
CA PRO A 156 -3.99 -15.70 -19.85
C PRO A 156 -4.19 -14.19 -20.10
N ILE A 157 -3.09 -13.49 -20.38
CA ILE A 157 -3.14 -12.06 -20.67
C ILE A 157 -3.79 -11.82 -22.04
N SER A 158 -4.79 -10.95 -22.07
CA SER A 158 -5.49 -10.55 -23.29
C SER A 158 -4.59 -9.71 -24.21
N ASP A 159 -4.89 -9.69 -25.51
CA ASP A 159 -4.14 -8.86 -26.46
C ASP A 159 -4.36 -7.36 -26.22
N ALA A 160 -5.45 -6.96 -25.57
CA ALA A 160 -5.63 -5.59 -25.12
C ALA A 160 -4.58 -5.21 -24.06
N GLU A 161 -4.37 -6.08 -23.05
CA GLU A 161 -3.36 -5.85 -22.02
C GLU A 161 -1.93 -5.95 -22.54
N LYS A 162 -1.64 -6.85 -23.49
CA LYS A 162 -0.32 -6.87 -24.17
C LYS A 162 -0.02 -5.54 -24.88
N ARG A 163 -1.04 -4.96 -25.54
CA ARG A 163 -0.91 -3.66 -26.21
C ARG A 163 -0.74 -2.50 -25.22
N ARG A 164 -1.23 -2.63 -23.99
CA ARG A 164 -1.02 -1.64 -22.90
C ARG A 164 0.44 -1.55 -22.50
N PHE A 165 1.19 -2.65 -22.58
CA PHE A 165 2.60 -2.72 -22.19
C PHE A 165 3.49 -3.19 -23.36
N PRO A 166 3.58 -2.42 -24.46
CA PRO A 166 4.18 -2.88 -25.72
C PRO A 166 5.69 -3.12 -25.64
N ARG A 167 6.36 -2.60 -24.60
CA ARG A 167 7.80 -2.79 -24.37
C ARG A 167 8.12 -4.01 -23.50
N LEU A 168 7.12 -4.68 -22.97
CA LEU A 168 7.30 -5.81 -22.06
C LEU A 168 6.98 -7.12 -22.78
N ASN A 169 7.82 -8.13 -22.57
CA ASN A 169 7.48 -9.50 -22.95
C ASN A 169 6.54 -10.09 -21.89
N LEU A 170 5.25 -10.22 -22.26
CA LEU A 170 4.22 -10.78 -21.38
C LEU A 170 3.91 -12.26 -21.67
N ASN A 171 4.68 -12.92 -22.54
CA ASN A 171 4.44 -14.32 -22.88
C ASN A 171 4.62 -15.22 -21.66
N GLY A 172 3.67 -16.14 -21.46
CA GLY A 172 3.66 -17.07 -20.33
C GLY A 172 3.26 -16.44 -19.00
N ARG A 173 2.99 -15.12 -18.93
CA ARG A 173 2.46 -14.47 -17.72
C ARG A 173 0.95 -14.61 -17.63
N ARG A 174 0.41 -14.51 -16.41
CA ARG A 174 -1.01 -14.60 -16.12
C ARG A 174 -1.56 -13.26 -15.67
N MET A 175 -2.76 -12.93 -16.14
CA MET A 175 -3.43 -11.71 -15.74
C MET A 175 -4.04 -11.92 -14.36
N GLY A 176 -3.66 -11.08 -13.40
CA GLY A 176 -4.35 -10.97 -12.12
C GLY A 176 -5.73 -10.34 -12.30
N GLN A 177 -6.11 -9.45 -11.39
CA GLN A 177 -7.29 -8.61 -11.58
C GLN A 177 -6.86 -7.16 -11.81
N THR A 178 -7.66 -6.45 -12.59
CA THR A 178 -7.50 -5.00 -12.83
C THR A 178 -8.20 -4.15 -11.77
N PHE A 179 -9.01 -4.77 -10.91
CA PHE A 179 -9.83 -4.08 -9.93
C PHE A 179 -9.75 -4.76 -8.56
N PHE A 180 -9.28 -4.01 -7.57
CA PHE A 180 -9.24 -4.42 -6.17
C PHE A 180 -9.28 -3.19 -5.26
N ILE A 181 -9.96 -3.32 -4.12
CA ILE A 181 -10.29 -2.18 -3.26
C ILE A 181 -9.16 -1.91 -2.26
N ARG A 182 -8.72 -2.96 -1.54
CA ARG A 182 -7.64 -2.92 -0.55
C ARG A 182 -6.34 -3.44 -1.17
N ASP A 183 -5.75 -4.47 -0.58
CA ASP A 183 -4.57 -5.14 -1.12
C ASP A 183 -4.96 -6.11 -2.23
N PHE A 184 -4.14 -6.19 -3.27
CA PHE A 184 -4.28 -7.26 -4.27
C PHE A 184 -3.87 -8.59 -3.65
N MET A 185 -2.73 -8.65 -2.96
CA MET A 185 -2.23 -9.88 -2.34
C MET A 185 -1.55 -9.60 -1.00
N GLN A 186 -1.94 -10.37 0.02
CA GLN A 186 -1.13 -10.54 1.22
C GLN A 186 -0.48 -11.92 1.23
N ILE A 187 0.84 -11.91 1.36
CA ILE A 187 1.68 -13.10 1.48
C ILE A 187 1.96 -13.27 2.97
N TYR A 188 1.09 -14.02 3.64
CA TYR A 188 1.14 -14.27 5.08
C TYR A 188 1.77 -15.65 5.34
N SER A 189 3.10 -15.71 5.39
CA SER A 189 3.84 -16.97 5.34
C SER A 189 5.12 -16.97 6.17
N LYS A 190 5.61 -18.17 6.50
CA LYS A 190 6.98 -18.39 7.00
C LYS A 190 8.03 -18.30 5.88
N GLY A 191 7.60 -18.40 4.62
CA GLY A 191 8.45 -18.28 3.44
C GLY A 191 8.47 -19.54 2.59
N ASP A 192 9.63 -19.86 1.99
CA ASP A 192 9.84 -20.97 1.06
C ASP A 192 8.84 -20.95 -0.11
N LEU A 193 8.68 -19.78 -0.73
CA LEU A 193 7.71 -19.60 -1.82
C LEU A 193 8.20 -18.63 -2.89
N THR A 194 7.64 -18.78 -4.08
CA THR A 194 7.86 -17.89 -5.22
C THR A 194 6.53 -17.32 -5.71
N ILE A 195 6.45 -16.00 -5.78
CA ILE A 195 5.39 -15.28 -6.50
C ILE A 195 5.98 -14.73 -7.79
N GLY A 196 5.49 -15.21 -8.92
CA GLY A 196 6.02 -14.75 -10.19
C GLY A 196 5.08 -14.80 -11.35
N ASN A 197 5.45 -14.05 -12.40
CA ASN A 197 4.78 -14.02 -13.69
C ASN A 197 3.30 -13.59 -13.61
N VAL A 198 2.93 -12.81 -12.60
CA VAL A 198 1.60 -12.21 -12.47
C VAL A 198 1.62 -10.77 -12.98
N VAL A 199 0.58 -10.38 -13.71
CA VAL A 199 0.32 -9.00 -14.12
C VAL A 199 -0.82 -8.45 -13.28
N THR A 200 -0.49 -7.52 -12.39
CA THR A 200 -1.43 -6.79 -11.53
C THR A 200 -1.54 -5.37 -12.02
N VAL A 201 -2.77 -4.94 -12.26
CA VAL A 201 -3.10 -3.59 -12.69
C VAL A 201 -4.13 -3.04 -11.72
N ASP A 202 -3.96 -1.81 -11.27
CA ASP A 202 -4.94 -1.12 -10.43
C ASP A 202 -5.62 -0.03 -11.25
N ASP A 203 -6.75 -0.41 -11.86
CA ASP A 203 -7.66 0.50 -12.55
C ASP A 203 -8.81 0.96 -11.63
N THR A 204 -8.83 0.54 -10.36
CA THR A 204 -9.89 0.92 -9.39
C THR A 204 -9.91 2.42 -9.16
N VAL A 205 -8.77 3.10 -9.30
CA VAL A 205 -8.61 4.55 -9.14
C VAL A 205 -9.49 5.37 -10.09
N TYR A 206 -9.90 4.77 -11.21
CA TYR A 206 -10.76 5.38 -12.22
C TYR A 206 -12.20 4.91 -12.15
N ALA A 207 -12.51 3.95 -11.28
CA ALA A 207 -13.84 3.36 -11.22
C ALA A 207 -14.84 4.25 -10.48
N SER A 208 -16.12 4.11 -10.82
CA SER A 208 -17.23 4.74 -10.10
C SER A 208 -17.18 4.49 -8.59
N PHE A 209 -16.71 3.30 -8.17
CA PHE A 209 -16.51 2.97 -6.77
C PHE A 209 -15.60 3.96 -6.05
N ALA A 210 -14.42 4.27 -6.62
CA ALA A 210 -13.48 5.23 -6.04
C ALA A 210 -14.07 6.65 -6.01
N GLN A 211 -14.82 7.02 -7.06
CA GLN A 211 -15.49 8.33 -7.13
C GLN A 211 -16.56 8.48 -6.04
N ASP A 212 -17.36 7.44 -5.80
CA ASP A 212 -18.40 7.46 -4.77
C ASP A 212 -17.81 7.42 -3.35
N PHE A 213 -16.70 6.71 -3.18
CA PHE A 213 -15.89 6.77 -1.96
C PHE A 213 -15.43 8.21 -1.69
N ASP A 214 -14.87 8.88 -2.70
CA ASP A 214 -14.38 10.25 -2.57
C ASP A 214 -15.50 11.26 -2.31
N LYS A 215 -16.71 11.03 -2.83
CA LYS A 215 -17.89 11.86 -2.48
C LYS A 215 -18.17 11.81 -0.98
N LEU A 216 -18.17 10.62 -0.36
CA LEU A 216 -18.38 10.46 1.08
C LEU A 216 -17.24 11.09 1.88
N VAL A 217 -15.98 10.88 1.46
CA VAL A 217 -14.80 11.53 2.05
C VAL A 217 -14.93 13.06 2.03
N ASN A 218 -15.35 13.64 0.90
CA ASN A 218 -15.52 15.08 0.75
C ASN A 218 -16.60 15.61 1.68
N SER A 219 -17.73 14.92 1.80
CA SER A 219 -18.81 15.28 2.73
C SER A 219 -18.37 15.23 4.20
N ILE A 220 -17.63 14.18 4.59
CA ILE A 220 -17.04 14.06 5.94
C ILE A 220 -16.07 15.22 6.21
N ASN A 221 -15.18 15.51 5.26
CA ASN A 221 -14.20 16.59 5.41
C ASN A 221 -14.85 17.98 5.45
N ALA A 222 -15.93 18.20 4.69
CA ALA A 222 -16.71 19.43 4.75
C ALA A 222 -17.34 19.62 6.13
N TYR A 223 -17.93 18.57 6.70
CA TYR A 223 -18.46 18.61 8.06
C TYR A 223 -17.37 18.88 9.11
N GLN A 224 -16.21 18.21 9.00
CA GLN A 224 -15.05 18.46 9.87
C GLN A 224 -14.63 19.94 9.83
N GLN A 225 -14.57 20.52 8.63
CA GLN A 225 -14.22 21.92 8.43
C GLN A 225 -15.26 22.87 9.05
N GLN A 226 -16.56 22.60 8.88
CA GLN A 226 -17.63 23.38 9.50
C GLN A 226 -17.55 23.38 11.04
N ARG A 227 -17.00 22.31 11.62
CA ARG A 227 -16.74 22.18 13.07
C ARG A 227 -15.38 22.72 13.52
N GLY A 228 -14.62 23.35 12.63
CA GLY A 228 -13.28 23.88 12.94
C GLY A 228 -12.22 22.82 13.19
N ARG A 229 -12.43 21.58 12.75
CA ARG A 229 -11.50 20.46 12.96
C ARG A 229 -10.47 20.39 11.84
N THR A 230 -9.26 19.94 12.18
CA THR A 230 -8.11 19.91 11.26
C THR A 230 -7.81 18.54 10.67
N HIS A 231 -8.32 17.45 11.28
CA HIS A 231 -8.17 16.10 10.75
C HIS A 231 -8.95 15.93 9.45
N ARG A 232 -8.29 15.39 8.42
CA ARG A 232 -8.89 15.10 7.12
C ARG A 232 -8.86 13.61 6.82
N VAL A 233 -9.98 13.06 6.40
CA VAL A 233 -10.05 11.73 5.81
C VAL A 233 -9.45 11.80 4.41
N PHE A 234 -8.58 10.85 4.07
CA PHE A 234 -7.94 10.81 2.76
C PHE A 234 -8.86 10.19 1.69
N PRO A 235 -8.76 10.63 0.42
CA PRO A 235 -9.50 10.03 -0.68
C PRO A 235 -9.04 8.57 -0.93
N PHE A 236 -9.83 7.84 -1.71
CA PHE A 236 -9.62 6.43 -2.06
C PHE A 236 -8.20 6.16 -2.55
N LEU A 237 -7.66 7.05 -3.38
CA LEU A 237 -6.31 6.94 -3.93
C LEU A 237 -5.23 6.81 -2.85
N ARG A 238 -5.47 7.39 -1.67
CA ARG A 238 -4.57 7.44 -0.52
C ARG A 238 -5.08 6.61 0.66
N MET A 239 -6.03 5.71 0.40
CA MET A 239 -6.50 4.75 1.39
C MET A 239 -5.33 3.85 1.82
N ALA A 240 -5.21 3.57 3.11
CA ALA A 240 -4.22 2.62 3.62
C ALA A 240 -4.54 1.19 3.15
N HIS A 241 -3.55 0.30 3.19
CA HIS A 241 -3.70 -1.10 2.76
C HIS A 241 -4.22 -1.17 1.31
N ARG A 242 -3.47 -0.51 0.43
CA ARG A 242 -3.62 -0.63 -1.02
C ARG A 242 -2.28 -1.07 -1.57
N ASP A 243 -1.93 -2.30 -1.28
CA ASP A 243 -0.65 -2.89 -1.63
C ASP A 243 -0.85 -3.88 -2.78
N ALA A 244 0.05 -3.87 -3.77
CA ALA A 244 0.04 -4.91 -4.79
C ALA A 244 0.41 -6.24 -4.12
N PHE A 245 1.62 -6.31 -3.54
CA PHE A 245 2.10 -7.45 -2.77
C PHE A 245 2.57 -7.00 -1.40
N GLN A 246 1.82 -7.37 -0.35
CA GLN A 246 2.22 -7.15 1.03
C GLN A 246 2.85 -8.42 1.60
N LEU A 247 4.09 -8.33 2.06
CA LEU A 247 4.79 -9.44 2.74
C LEU A 247 4.56 -9.35 4.24
N ILE A 248 4.02 -10.41 4.83
CA ILE A 248 3.74 -10.50 6.26
C ILE A 248 4.29 -11.82 6.81
N PRO A 249 5.32 -11.79 7.67
CA PRO A 249 5.79 -13.01 8.32
C PRO A 249 4.69 -13.64 9.18
N ASP A 250 4.46 -14.94 8.95
CA ASP A 250 3.59 -15.74 9.80
C ASP A 250 4.23 -15.96 11.18
N ARG A 251 3.39 -16.27 12.17
CA ARG A 251 3.82 -16.57 13.53
C ARG A 251 4.79 -17.74 13.52
N THR A 252 5.90 -17.59 14.24
CA THR A 252 6.89 -18.65 14.46
C THR A 252 6.27 -19.78 15.29
N ALA A 253 6.89 -20.97 15.26
CA ALA A 253 6.42 -22.12 16.04
C ALA A 253 6.38 -21.84 17.55
N ASP A 254 7.25 -20.94 18.03
CA ASP A 254 7.35 -20.54 19.42
C ASP A 254 6.51 -19.28 19.76
N GLY A 255 5.59 -18.90 18.88
CA GLY A 255 4.53 -17.92 19.16
C GLY A 255 4.85 -16.46 18.85
N ILE A 256 6.04 -16.16 18.31
CA ILE A 256 6.44 -14.79 17.94
C ILE A 256 5.76 -14.41 16.63
N ASP A 257 5.07 -13.28 16.60
CA ASP A 257 4.43 -12.77 15.39
C ASP A 257 5.26 -11.67 14.70
N ARG A 258 4.73 -11.14 13.59
CA ARG A 258 5.34 -10.05 12.82
C ARG A 258 5.72 -8.82 13.66
N PHE A 259 4.95 -8.48 14.69
CA PHE A 259 5.24 -7.32 15.53
C PHE A 259 6.37 -7.60 16.52
N GLY A 260 6.61 -8.87 16.84
CA GLY A 260 7.76 -9.34 17.60
C GLY A 260 9.01 -9.62 16.77
N GLY A 261 8.96 -9.42 15.45
CA GLY A 261 10.10 -9.63 14.57
C GLY A 261 10.16 -11.02 13.94
N ALA A 262 9.05 -11.76 13.85
CA ALA A 262 9.01 -13.04 13.13
C ALA A 262 9.66 -12.97 11.75
N ILE A 263 10.37 -14.04 11.37
CA ILE A 263 11.15 -14.08 10.12
C ILE A 263 10.39 -14.84 9.03
N MET A 264 10.27 -14.21 7.85
CA MET A 264 9.94 -14.87 6.59
C MET A 264 11.24 -15.15 5.81
N SER A 265 11.46 -16.40 5.39
CA SER A 265 12.72 -16.82 4.75
C SER A 265 12.54 -17.38 3.34
N ASN A 266 13.54 -17.23 2.47
CA ASN A 266 13.58 -17.89 1.15
C ASN A 266 12.36 -17.55 0.26
N VAL A 267 12.07 -16.26 0.13
CA VAL A 267 10.97 -15.78 -0.71
C VAL A 267 11.50 -15.14 -1.97
N SER A 268 10.93 -15.51 -3.11
CA SER A 268 11.23 -14.89 -4.41
C SER A 268 9.98 -14.21 -4.97
N ILE A 269 10.09 -12.92 -5.27
CA ILE A 269 9.09 -12.13 -6.00
C ILE A 269 9.70 -11.76 -7.34
N SER A 270 9.30 -12.42 -8.42
CA SER A 270 10.01 -12.29 -9.70
C SER A 270 9.18 -12.34 -10.97
N GLY A 271 9.55 -11.52 -11.96
CA GLY A 271 8.91 -11.55 -13.28
C GLY A 271 7.49 -10.99 -13.30
N ASN A 272 7.07 -10.27 -12.25
CA ASN A 272 5.74 -9.69 -12.16
C ASN A 272 5.66 -8.34 -12.89
N VAL A 273 4.45 -7.91 -13.25
CA VAL A 273 4.14 -6.54 -13.66
C VAL A 273 3.16 -5.96 -12.64
N ILE A 274 3.49 -4.81 -12.08
CA ILE A 274 2.64 -4.09 -11.14
C ILE A 274 2.45 -2.67 -11.70
N TYR A 275 1.21 -2.32 -12.03
CA TYR A 275 0.88 -1.02 -12.59
C TYR A 275 -0.26 -0.35 -11.82
N SER A 276 -0.09 0.91 -11.45
CA SER A 276 -1.17 1.79 -10.98
C SER A 276 -0.85 3.23 -11.35
N ASP A 277 -1.86 3.98 -11.78
CA ASP A 277 -1.73 5.44 -11.88
C ASP A 277 -1.98 6.13 -10.52
N GLY A 278 -2.47 5.38 -9.52
CA GLY A 278 -2.72 5.87 -8.19
C GLY A 278 -1.65 5.54 -7.16
N ALA A 279 -1.89 5.99 -5.93
CA ALA A 279 -0.97 5.77 -4.81
C ALA A 279 -1.06 4.36 -4.20
N LEU A 280 -1.11 3.34 -5.07
CA LEU A 280 -0.86 1.95 -4.73
C LEU A 280 0.56 1.81 -4.17
N GLN A 281 0.77 0.96 -3.17
CA GLN A 281 2.11 0.50 -2.79
C GLN A 281 2.46 -0.74 -3.61
N GLY A 282 3.68 -0.84 -4.12
CA GLY A 282 4.07 -1.95 -5.00
C GLY A 282 4.34 -3.22 -4.19
N ILE A 283 5.62 -3.48 -3.90
CA ILE A 283 6.04 -4.60 -3.05
C ILE A 283 6.41 -4.04 -1.69
N PHE A 284 5.62 -4.37 -0.67
CA PHE A 284 5.64 -3.69 0.61
C PHE A 284 5.75 -4.64 1.80
N ALA A 285 6.49 -4.23 2.81
CA ALA A 285 6.52 -4.88 4.12
C ALA A 285 6.78 -3.85 5.22
N SER A 286 5.87 -3.73 6.18
CA SER A 286 6.00 -2.77 7.28
C SER A 286 6.62 -3.36 8.55
N ASP A 287 6.37 -4.63 8.83
CA ASP A 287 6.67 -5.29 10.10
C ASP A 287 7.20 -6.71 9.88
N GLY A 288 8.00 -7.19 10.83
CA GLY A 288 8.68 -8.47 10.75
C GLY A 288 10.01 -8.41 10.00
N ALA A 289 10.71 -9.54 9.95
CA ALA A 289 12.03 -9.64 9.35
C ALA A 289 12.04 -10.57 8.13
N PHE A 290 12.94 -10.30 7.19
CA PHE A 290 13.01 -11.02 5.91
C PHE A 290 14.41 -11.49 5.62
N ARG A 291 14.60 -12.81 5.49
CA ARG A 291 15.90 -13.40 5.16
C ARG A 291 15.86 -14.08 3.81
N ASN A 292 16.93 -13.94 3.04
CA ASN A 292 17.02 -14.51 1.70
C ASN A 292 15.81 -14.11 0.84
N LEU A 293 15.42 -12.82 0.92
CA LEU A 293 14.32 -12.25 0.15
C LEU A 293 14.86 -11.74 -1.19
N HIS A 294 14.30 -12.23 -2.29
CA HIS A 294 14.71 -11.85 -3.63
C HIS A 294 13.57 -11.19 -4.38
N ILE A 295 13.73 -9.90 -4.70
CA ILE A 295 12.78 -9.16 -5.53
C ILE A 295 13.46 -8.85 -6.86
N ARG A 296 13.17 -9.66 -7.89
CA ARG A 296 13.98 -9.68 -9.12
C ARG A 296 13.16 -9.57 -10.40
N ASN A 297 13.65 -8.79 -11.37
CA ASN A 297 13.10 -8.78 -12.72
C ASN A 297 11.59 -8.46 -12.77
N ASN A 298 11.09 -7.63 -11.85
CA ASN A 298 9.71 -7.14 -11.88
C ASN A 298 9.65 -5.82 -12.66
N HIS A 299 8.51 -5.54 -13.27
CA HIS A 299 8.20 -4.25 -13.87
C HIS A 299 7.21 -3.53 -12.97
N VAL A 300 7.58 -2.38 -12.40
CA VAL A 300 6.75 -1.68 -11.42
C VAL A 300 6.61 -0.21 -11.79
N GLN A 301 5.37 0.24 -11.98
CA GLN A 301 5.06 1.66 -12.09
C GLN A 301 3.81 1.94 -11.26
N ILE A 302 3.98 2.73 -10.21
CA ILE A 302 2.90 3.12 -9.30
C ILE A 302 2.99 4.63 -9.02
N GLY A 303 1.85 5.26 -8.74
CA GLY A 303 1.77 6.66 -8.31
C GLY A 303 2.11 6.89 -6.82
N GLY A 304 2.32 5.81 -6.06
CA GLY A 304 2.60 5.87 -4.62
C GLY A 304 4.08 6.05 -4.28
N GLN A 305 4.35 6.42 -3.03
CA GLN A 305 5.73 6.60 -2.52
C GLN A 305 6.49 5.27 -2.35
N HIS A 306 5.77 4.17 -2.14
CA HIS A 306 6.34 2.87 -1.76
C HIS A 306 6.33 1.89 -2.93
N THR A 307 7.20 2.10 -3.93
CA THR A 307 7.30 1.19 -5.09
C THR A 307 7.86 -0.16 -4.66
N ILE A 308 9.05 -0.17 -4.06
CA ILE A 308 9.54 -1.31 -3.29
C ILE A 308 10.01 -0.77 -1.94
N SER A 309 9.35 -1.18 -0.86
CA SER A 309 9.67 -0.69 0.49
C SER A 309 9.59 -1.82 1.50
N ILE A 310 10.74 -2.20 2.05
CA ILE A 310 10.85 -3.35 2.96
C ILE A 310 11.47 -2.89 4.28
N SER A 311 10.70 -2.94 5.35
CA SER A 311 11.21 -2.88 6.72
C SER A 311 11.77 -4.23 7.12
N GLY A 312 12.91 -4.26 7.81
CA GLY A 312 13.44 -5.49 8.40
C GLY A 312 14.04 -6.50 7.40
N MET A 313 14.44 -6.06 6.21
CA MET A 313 15.19 -6.92 5.29
C MET A 313 16.57 -7.24 5.87
N LEU A 314 16.79 -8.49 6.27
CA LEU A 314 18.06 -8.97 6.83
C LEU A 314 19.05 -9.30 5.72
N SER A 315 18.63 -10.11 4.74
CA SER A 315 19.48 -10.54 3.62
C SER A 315 18.68 -10.79 2.33
N GLY A 316 19.37 -10.79 1.19
CA GLY A 316 18.79 -11.06 -0.11
C GLY A 316 19.22 -10.08 -1.19
N SER A 317 18.34 -9.78 -2.14
CA SER A 317 18.67 -8.90 -3.28
C SER A 317 17.43 -8.27 -3.92
N ILE A 318 17.56 -7.03 -4.39
CA ILE A 318 16.55 -6.33 -5.19
C ILE A 318 17.19 -5.94 -6.53
N MET A 319 17.05 -6.77 -7.57
CA MET A 319 17.87 -6.65 -8.80
C MET A 319 17.06 -6.76 -10.09
N GLY A 320 17.50 -6.07 -11.14
CA GLY A 320 16.90 -6.19 -12.48
C GLY A 320 15.45 -5.70 -12.58
N ASN A 321 14.94 -5.02 -11.56
CA ASN A 321 13.60 -4.44 -11.60
C ASN A 321 13.61 -3.19 -12.48
N THR A 322 12.56 -3.03 -13.28
CA THR A 322 12.40 -1.93 -14.24
C THR A 322 11.04 -1.26 -14.05
N ASP A 323 10.83 -0.11 -14.69
CA ASP A 323 9.50 0.44 -14.90
C ASP A 323 8.78 -0.29 -16.06
N ILE A 324 7.55 0.11 -16.36
CA ILE A 324 6.80 -0.48 -17.49
C ILE A 324 7.33 -0.08 -18.88
N GLN A 325 8.27 0.87 -18.94
CA GLN A 325 8.99 1.25 -20.15
C GLN A 325 10.30 0.48 -20.33
N ASN A 326 10.51 -0.55 -19.49
CA ASN A 326 11.70 -1.39 -19.44
C ASN A 326 12.99 -0.62 -19.11
N GLN A 327 12.87 0.52 -18.41
CA GLN A 327 14.01 1.25 -17.86
C GLN A 327 14.30 0.79 -16.44
N PRO A 328 15.57 0.70 -16.00
CA PRO A 328 15.89 0.39 -14.60
C PRO A 328 15.10 1.27 -13.64
N LEU A 329 14.57 0.69 -12.56
CA LEU A 329 13.88 1.50 -11.54
C LEU A 329 14.84 2.56 -10.99
N ALA A 330 14.35 3.79 -10.90
CA ALA A 330 15.09 4.87 -10.27
C ALA A 330 15.40 4.52 -8.80
N ALA A 331 16.58 4.91 -8.31
CA ALA A 331 17.07 4.50 -7.00
C ALA A 331 16.10 4.88 -5.87
N ASP A 332 15.44 6.04 -5.96
CA ASP A 332 14.48 6.55 -4.98
C ASP A 332 13.19 5.72 -4.86
N LYS A 333 12.88 4.89 -5.87
CA LYS A 333 11.75 3.95 -5.88
C LYS A 333 11.97 2.71 -5.02
N ILE A 334 13.20 2.47 -4.57
CA ILE A 334 13.52 1.40 -3.64
C ILE A 334 13.93 2.04 -2.32
N ALA A 335 13.43 1.51 -1.21
CA ALA A 335 13.83 1.93 0.13
C ALA A 335 13.81 0.74 1.10
N LEU A 336 14.88 0.60 1.88
CA LEU A 336 14.92 -0.35 2.99
C LEU A 336 14.87 0.39 4.30
N TYR A 337 14.08 -0.09 5.24
CA TYR A 337 13.90 0.51 6.56
C TYR A 337 14.29 -0.47 7.67
N PRO A 338 14.65 0.04 8.87
CA PRO A 338 14.93 -0.83 10.00
C PRO A 338 13.77 -1.78 10.29
N LEU A 339 14.06 -2.93 10.88
CA LEU A 339 13.07 -3.81 11.47
C LEU A 339 12.20 -3.00 12.43
N ARG A 340 10.90 -3.01 12.17
CA ARG A 340 9.89 -2.35 12.99
C ARG A 340 9.19 -3.38 13.87
N LEU A 341 9.02 -3.03 15.14
CA LEU A 341 8.37 -3.84 16.16
C LEU A 341 7.16 -3.10 16.77
N GLY A 342 6.25 -3.89 17.35
CA GLY A 342 5.08 -3.41 18.08
C GLY A 342 4.03 -2.68 17.24
N GLY A 343 4.10 -2.79 15.91
CA GLY A 343 3.17 -2.14 14.99
C GLY A 343 3.09 -0.64 15.25
N GLY A 344 1.94 -0.17 15.74
CA GLY A 344 1.70 1.24 16.07
C GLY A 344 2.68 1.85 17.09
N ALA A 345 3.44 1.03 17.84
CA ALA A 345 4.49 1.51 18.74
C ALA A 345 5.67 2.17 18.00
N ASN A 346 5.90 1.82 16.73
CA ASN A 346 7.00 2.35 15.90
C ASN A 346 8.37 2.24 16.60
N ILE A 347 8.70 1.03 17.05
CA ILE A 347 10.02 0.70 17.59
C ILE A 347 10.90 0.21 16.45
N TYR A 348 12.08 0.81 16.26
CA TYR A 348 12.98 0.52 15.15
C TYR A 348 14.28 -0.11 15.65
N ILE A 349 14.65 -1.26 15.09
CA ILE A 349 15.90 -1.95 15.41
C ILE A 349 16.94 -1.64 14.33
N THR A 350 17.90 -0.78 14.68
CA THR A 350 18.97 -0.32 13.78
C THR A 350 20.21 -1.20 13.81
N GLY A 351 20.29 -2.14 14.75
CA GLY A 351 21.38 -3.12 14.83
C GLY A 351 21.10 -4.20 15.88
N PHE A 352 21.78 -5.33 15.71
CA PHE A 352 21.53 -6.56 16.48
C PHE A 352 22.75 -6.99 17.30
N LYS A 353 22.51 -7.75 18.37
CA LYS A 353 23.53 -8.41 19.18
C LYS A 353 23.25 -9.91 19.17
N ASN A 354 23.92 -10.63 18.28
CA ASN A 354 23.82 -12.09 18.22
C ASN A 354 24.75 -12.72 19.28
N LYS A 355 24.27 -13.77 19.95
CA LYS A 355 25.12 -14.58 20.84
C LYS A 355 26.20 -15.26 20.01
N ALA A 356 27.42 -15.33 20.53
CA ALA A 356 28.57 -15.91 19.81
C ALA A 356 28.37 -17.37 19.39
N SER A 357 27.48 -18.10 20.07
CA SER A 357 27.12 -19.48 19.77
C SER A 357 26.07 -19.64 18.66
N LEU A 358 25.46 -18.57 18.17
CA LEU A 358 24.49 -18.64 17.08
C LEU A 358 25.19 -18.79 15.74
N ASN A 359 24.78 -19.79 14.97
CA ASN A 359 25.24 -19.94 13.60
C ASN A 359 24.55 -18.88 12.72
N PRO A 360 25.26 -18.17 11.82
CA PRO A 360 24.63 -17.27 10.85
C PRO A 360 23.52 -17.91 9.99
N ALA A 361 23.56 -19.24 9.81
CA ALA A 361 22.51 -19.99 9.13
C ALA A 361 21.26 -20.22 10.00
N ASP A 362 21.32 -20.04 11.32
CA ASP A 362 20.19 -20.29 12.21
C ASP A 362 19.03 -19.34 11.91
N SER A 363 17.81 -19.87 11.89
CA SER A 363 16.57 -19.07 11.71
C SER A 363 16.44 -17.91 12.70
N ARG A 364 17.17 -17.93 13.82
CA ARG A 364 17.13 -16.90 14.87
C ARG A 364 18.28 -15.87 14.80
N TYR A 365 19.13 -15.92 13.77
CA TYR A 365 20.26 -15.01 13.60
C TYR A 365 19.84 -13.69 12.93
N TYR A 366 19.93 -12.55 13.62
CA TYR A 366 19.52 -11.27 13.04
C TYR A 366 20.75 -10.44 12.68
N GLN A 367 20.94 -10.19 11.38
CA GLN A 367 22.00 -9.32 10.90
C GLN A 367 21.50 -8.61 9.65
N TYR A 368 21.85 -7.33 9.51
CA TYR A 368 21.71 -6.64 8.24
C TYR A 368 22.92 -6.95 7.38
N ASP A 369 22.73 -7.83 6.41
CA ASP A 369 23.69 -8.12 5.37
C ASP A 369 23.60 -7.06 4.26
N ALA A 370 24.65 -6.97 3.44
CA ALA A 370 24.61 -6.15 2.24
C ALA A 370 23.49 -6.64 1.29
N ILE A 371 22.67 -5.72 0.79
CA ILE A 371 21.60 -6.05 -0.17
C ILE A 371 22.01 -5.60 -1.56
N LEU A 372 22.12 -6.57 -2.46
CA LEU A 372 22.47 -6.27 -3.85
C LEU A 372 21.34 -5.51 -4.55
N GLY A 373 21.72 -4.51 -5.35
CA GLY A 373 20.81 -3.72 -6.19
C GLY A 373 20.03 -2.63 -5.45
N VAL A 374 20.41 -2.31 -4.21
CA VAL A 374 19.89 -1.15 -3.46
C VAL A 374 20.98 -0.10 -3.34
N SER A 375 20.64 1.14 -3.67
CA SER A 375 21.56 2.28 -3.46
C SER A 375 21.81 2.49 -1.97
N PRO A 376 23.07 2.69 -1.52
CA PRO A 376 23.36 2.98 -0.11
C PRO A 376 22.57 4.19 0.44
N ALA A 377 22.28 5.18 -0.40
CA ALA A 377 21.48 6.36 -0.01
C ALA A 377 20.01 6.03 0.30
N ARG A 378 19.57 4.80 0.02
CA ARG A 378 18.21 4.30 0.20
C ARG A 378 18.15 3.06 1.10
N ASP A 379 19.27 2.68 1.69
CA ASP A 379 19.34 1.68 2.73
C ASP A 379 19.37 2.37 4.11
N PHE A 380 18.19 2.52 4.70
CA PHE A 380 18.00 3.18 5.99
C PHE A 380 18.02 2.20 7.16
N ARG A 381 18.31 0.91 6.94
CA ARG A 381 18.15 -0.16 7.96
C ARG A 381 18.94 0.08 9.24
N GLN A 382 20.08 0.77 9.13
CA GLN A 382 20.95 1.11 10.26
C GLN A 382 20.87 2.58 10.69
N GLN A 383 19.90 3.34 10.16
CA GLN A 383 19.77 4.77 10.43
C GLN A 383 18.68 5.06 11.47
N VAL A 384 18.95 6.04 12.34
CA VAL A 384 17.96 6.55 13.29
C VAL A 384 16.81 7.19 12.53
N GLN A 385 15.59 6.78 12.85
CA GLN A 385 14.38 7.29 12.21
C GLN A 385 13.92 8.57 12.91
N ALA A 386 13.42 9.54 12.14
CA ALA A 386 12.93 10.81 12.67
C ALA A 386 11.66 10.69 13.53
N ARG A 387 10.97 9.54 13.46
CA ARG A 387 9.77 9.22 14.23
C ARG A 387 9.95 7.86 14.87
N GLY A 388 9.31 7.65 16.02
CA GLY A 388 9.42 6.42 16.80
C GLY A 388 10.66 6.37 17.68
N ARG A 389 10.96 5.19 18.23
CA ARG A 389 12.13 4.97 19.11
C ARG A 389 13.07 3.98 18.49
N CYS A 390 14.36 4.33 18.44
CA CYS A 390 15.39 3.52 17.81
C CYS A 390 16.24 2.81 18.86
N TYR A 391 16.59 1.57 18.57
CA TYR A 391 17.46 0.76 19.40
C TYR A 391 18.53 0.11 18.54
N ARG A 392 19.70 -0.12 19.13
CA ARG A 392 20.84 -0.82 18.54
C ARG A 392 21.34 -1.91 19.47
N ALA A 393 22.17 -2.81 18.94
CA ALA A 393 22.73 -3.94 19.67
C ALA A 393 21.66 -4.77 20.40
N VAL A 394 20.51 -5.00 19.76
CA VAL A 394 19.37 -5.71 20.36
C VAL A 394 19.57 -7.23 20.26
N ASP A 395 19.51 -7.92 21.39
CA ASP A 395 19.44 -9.38 21.46
C ASP A 395 17.98 -9.84 21.24
N MET A 396 17.70 -10.28 20.02
CA MET A 396 16.35 -10.70 19.62
C MET A 396 15.86 -11.95 20.37
N LEU A 397 16.76 -12.80 20.86
CA LEU A 397 16.35 -13.99 21.63
C LEU A 397 15.82 -13.60 23.01
N GLU A 398 16.49 -12.65 23.67
CA GLU A 398 16.02 -12.13 24.95
C GLU A 398 14.71 -11.34 24.79
N LEU A 399 14.60 -10.56 23.71
CA LEU A 399 13.34 -9.91 23.33
C LEU A 399 12.21 -10.93 23.17
N HIS A 400 12.42 -11.98 22.37
CA HIS A 400 11.41 -13.03 22.17
C HIS A 400 11.04 -13.74 23.48
N GLY A 401 12.02 -13.96 24.36
CA GLY A 401 11.78 -14.49 25.70
C GLY A 401 10.88 -13.59 26.55
N LEU A 402 11.10 -12.27 26.52
CA LEU A 402 10.25 -11.30 27.20
C LEU A 402 8.86 -11.22 26.57
N LEU A 403 8.76 -11.24 25.24
CA LEU A 403 7.47 -11.19 24.53
C LEU A 403 6.55 -12.33 24.93
N LYS A 404 7.06 -13.54 25.05
CA LYS A 404 6.26 -14.70 25.49
C LYS A 404 5.77 -14.57 26.93
N ARG A 405 6.57 -13.94 27.80
CA ARG A 405 6.21 -13.74 29.21
C ARG A 405 5.22 -12.60 29.42
N GLN A 406 5.40 -11.50 28.69
CA GLN A 406 4.68 -10.25 28.93
C GLN A 406 3.50 -10.01 27.97
N ASN A 407 3.54 -10.58 26.76
CA ASN A 407 2.53 -10.48 25.71
C ASN A 407 1.98 -9.03 25.52
N PRO A 408 2.83 -8.05 25.18
CA PRO A 408 2.43 -6.65 25.11
C PRO A 408 1.35 -6.40 24.03
N GLN A 409 0.30 -5.65 24.39
CA GLN A 409 -0.84 -5.32 23.53
C GLN A 409 -0.92 -3.84 23.17
N THR A 410 -0.24 -2.96 23.91
CA THR A 410 -0.29 -1.50 23.69
C THR A 410 1.08 -0.90 23.39
N PRO A 411 1.16 0.26 22.72
CA PRO A 411 2.43 0.95 22.50
C PRO A 411 3.24 1.18 23.78
N ALA A 412 2.57 1.49 24.90
CA ALA A 412 3.23 1.68 26.20
C ALA A 412 3.83 0.38 26.75
N GLN A 413 3.13 -0.76 26.59
CA GLN A 413 3.65 -2.07 27.01
C GLN A 413 4.84 -2.51 26.15
N TRP A 414 4.76 -2.31 24.83
CA TRP A 414 5.89 -2.54 23.92
C TRP A 414 7.10 -1.71 24.31
N GLN A 415 6.87 -0.45 24.68
CA GLN A 415 7.94 0.43 25.13
C GLN A 415 8.57 -0.03 26.45
N ALA A 416 7.76 -0.37 27.45
CA ALA A 416 8.25 -0.86 28.74
C ALA A 416 9.06 -2.16 28.58
N LEU A 417 8.69 -3.00 27.61
CA LEU A 417 9.44 -4.20 27.27
C LEU A 417 10.84 -3.86 26.74
N MET A 418 10.94 -2.88 25.82
CA MET A 418 12.24 -2.42 25.33
C MET A 418 13.08 -1.76 26.42
N ASP A 419 12.47 -0.98 27.32
CA ASP A 419 13.15 -0.39 28.47
C ASP A 419 13.74 -1.49 29.38
N THR A 420 13.01 -2.60 29.56
CA THR A 420 13.50 -3.79 30.29
C THR A 420 14.75 -4.38 29.62
N LEU A 421 14.76 -4.53 28.29
CA LEU A 421 15.94 -5.02 27.56
C LEU A 421 17.15 -4.09 27.72
N VAL A 422 16.92 -2.78 27.68
CA VAL A 422 17.99 -1.78 27.87
C VAL A 422 18.56 -1.88 29.28
N GLN A 423 17.71 -1.92 30.31
CA GLN A 423 18.12 -2.05 31.71
C GLN A 423 18.94 -3.33 31.97
N GLN A 424 18.61 -4.42 31.27
CA GLN A 424 19.30 -5.71 31.37
C GLN A 424 20.57 -5.80 30.49
N GLY A 425 20.91 -4.76 29.72
CA GLY A 425 22.09 -4.78 28.84
C GLY A 425 21.93 -5.63 27.58
N PHE A 426 20.69 -5.94 27.19
CA PHE A 426 20.33 -6.68 25.98
C PHE A 426 19.90 -5.78 24.82
N ALA A 427 19.85 -4.46 25.02
CA ALA A 427 19.63 -3.46 23.99
C ALA A 427 20.29 -2.13 24.40
N GLN A 428 20.44 -1.21 23.43
CA GLN A 428 20.85 0.17 23.67
C GLN A 428 19.89 1.10 22.94
N ALA A 429 19.46 2.19 23.59
CA ALA A 429 18.81 3.29 22.87
C ALA A 429 19.80 3.93 21.89
N ALA A 430 19.33 4.25 20.67
CA ALA A 430 20.15 4.77 19.58
C ALA A 430 19.98 6.28 19.39
#